data_AF-A0A4Y7U436-F1
#
_entry.id   AF-A0A4Y7U436-F1
#
_cell.length_a   1.000
_cell.length_b   1.000
_cell.length_c   1.000
_cell.angle_alpha   90.00
_cell.angle_beta   90.00
_cell.angle_gamma   90.00
#
_symmetry.space_group_name_H-M   'P 1'
#
loop_
_entity.id
_entity.type
_entity.pdbx_description
1 polymer ?
#
loop_
_entity_poly.entity_id
_entity_poly.type
_entity_poly.pdbx_seq_one_letter_code
_entity_poly.pdbx_strand_id
1 'polypeptide(L)'
;HKAIDLLIDMVKNPLFLEEEIVREKKVILEEIKMIEDTPEEWLMDKLEHEIYKDQPLGRMILGTPDSVNQIDRDTLVDFHKKYYQSNRLIVSVAGAYSESMKETLLKQLSDGVEIPLNQQEQSMNFIEKKETYYKNE
;
A
#
# COMPACT_ATOMS: atom_id res chain seq x y z
N HIS A 1 2.20 -20.46 6.84
CA HIS A 1 1.31 -20.76 5.69
C HIS A 1 0.03 -19.96 5.77
N LYS A 2 -0.89 -20.25 6.69
CA LYS A 2 -2.22 -19.57 6.79
C LYS A 2 -2.21 -18.04 6.67
N ALA A 3 -1.26 -17.34 7.30
CA ALA A 3 -1.19 -15.88 7.21
C ALA A 3 -0.88 -15.37 5.79
N ILE A 4 0.00 -16.05 5.07
CA ILE A 4 0.36 -15.68 3.68
C ILE A 4 -0.79 -16.02 2.74
N ASP A 5 -1.42 -17.19 2.92
CA ASP A 5 -2.59 -17.57 2.12
C ASP A 5 -3.70 -16.53 2.26
N LEU A 6 -3.95 -16.05 3.49
CA LEU A 6 -4.93 -14.99 3.74
C LEU A 6 -4.55 -13.67 3.10
N LEU A 7 -3.29 -13.22 3.24
CA LEU A 7 -2.84 -11.97 2.64
C LEU A 7 -2.94 -12.00 1.12
N ILE A 8 -2.56 -13.11 0.48
CA ILE A 8 -2.68 -13.25 -0.97
C ILE A 8 -4.15 -13.27 -1.39
N ASP A 9 -5.01 -13.98 -0.66
CA ASP A 9 -6.43 -14.04 -0.96
C ASP A 9 -7.09 -12.65 -0.87
N MET A 10 -6.76 -11.87 0.18
CA MET A 10 -7.23 -10.49 0.32
C MET A 10 -6.82 -9.60 -0.86
N VAL A 11 -5.61 -9.79 -1.38
CA VAL A 11 -5.06 -8.99 -2.49
C VAL A 11 -5.60 -9.45 -3.83
N LYS A 12 -5.74 -10.76 -4.07
CA LYS A 12 -6.13 -11.31 -5.39
C LYS A 12 -7.63 -11.44 -5.58
N ASN A 13 -8.37 -11.77 -4.51
CA ASN A 13 -9.78 -12.17 -4.59
C ASN A 13 -10.71 -11.29 -3.73
N PRO A 14 -10.64 -9.95 -3.79
CA PRO A 14 -11.60 -9.11 -3.10
C PRO A 14 -13.02 -9.33 -3.65
N LEU A 15 -14.00 -9.47 -2.75
CA LEU A 15 -15.39 -9.75 -3.10
C LEU A 15 -16.15 -8.53 -3.65
N PHE A 16 -15.74 -7.32 -3.25
CA PHE A 16 -16.41 -6.05 -3.57
C PHE A 16 -17.94 -6.15 -3.38
N LEU A 17 -18.37 -6.52 -2.17
CA LEU A 17 -19.79 -6.59 -1.81
C LEU A 17 -20.37 -5.18 -1.75
N GLU A 18 -21.51 -4.96 -2.41
CA GLU A 18 -22.13 -3.63 -2.53
C GLU A 18 -22.44 -3.00 -1.17
N GLU A 19 -22.97 -3.80 -0.24
CA GLU A 19 -23.29 -3.37 1.13
C GLU A 19 -22.07 -2.90 1.92
N GLU A 20 -20.93 -3.58 1.76
CA GLU A 20 -19.67 -3.20 2.39
C GLU A 20 -19.07 -1.96 1.73
N ILE A 21 -19.20 -1.79 0.40
CA ILE A 21 -18.76 -0.57 -0.29
C ILE A 21 -19.56 0.64 0.23
N VAL A 22 -20.89 0.52 0.34
CA VAL A 22 -21.74 1.60 0.88
C VAL A 22 -21.38 1.93 2.32
N ARG A 23 -21.04 0.91 3.12
CA ARG A 23 -20.60 1.10 4.50
C ARG A 23 -19.25 1.81 4.56
N GLU A 24 -18.27 1.35 3.78
CA GLU A 24 -16.91 1.88 3.77
C GLU A 24 -16.85 3.32 3.27
N LYS A 25 -17.67 3.69 2.28
CA LYS A 25 -17.82 5.09 1.85
C LYS A 25 -18.14 6.02 3.02
N LYS A 26 -18.99 5.59 3.96
CA LYS A 26 -19.33 6.41 5.13
C LYS A 26 -18.13 6.57 6.06
N VAL A 27 -17.33 5.52 6.23
CA VAL A 27 -16.10 5.58 7.03
C VAL A 27 -15.13 6.58 6.41
N ILE A 28 -14.86 6.48 5.11
CA ILE A 28 -13.96 7.38 4.38
C ILE A 28 -14.46 8.84 4.44
N LEU A 29 -15.77 9.08 4.33
CA LEU A 29 -16.34 10.43 4.46
C LEU A 29 -16.14 11.02 5.87
N GLU A 30 -16.14 10.19 6.91
CA GLU A 30 -15.80 10.65 8.27
C GLU A 30 -14.30 10.89 8.43
N GLU A 31 -13.43 10.07 7.82
CA GLU A 31 -11.99 10.31 7.80
C GLU A 31 -11.63 11.65 7.13
N ILE A 32 -12.29 11.97 6.00
CA ILE A 32 -12.13 13.28 5.34
C ILE A 32 -12.47 14.42 6.30
N LYS A 33 -13.60 14.33 7.02
CA LYS A 33 -13.99 15.36 8.00
C LYS A 33 -12.98 15.48 9.14
N MET A 34 -12.45 14.35 9.62
CA MET A 34 -11.43 14.36 10.67
C MET A 34 -10.14 15.06 10.24
N ILE A 35 -9.73 14.90 8.97
CA ILE A 35 -8.60 15.64 8.39
C ILE A 35 -8.95 17.13 8.30
N GLU A 36 -10.13 17.49 7.82
CA GLU A 36 -10.58 18.89 7.72
C GLU A 36 -10.67 19.58 9.10
N ASP A 37 -11.01 18.83 10.15
CA ASP A 37 -11.02 19.29 11.54
C ASP A 37 -9.62 19.34 12.18
N THR A 38 -8.59 18.86 11.47
CA THR A 38 -7.18 18.88 11.89
C THR A 38 -6.39 19.89 11.04
N PRO A 39 -6.21 21.14 11.51
CA PRO A 39 -5.74 22.24 10.66
C PRO A 39 -4.36 22.03 10.03
N GLU A 40 -3.46 21.33 10.72
CA GLU A 40 -2.12 21.03 10.21
C GLU A 40 -2.19 20.06 9.02
N GLU A 41 -2.94 18.96 9.15
CA GLU A 41 -3.12 17.97 8.09
C GLU A 41 -3.87 18.58 6.90
N TRP A 42 -4.95 19.31 7.17
CA TRP A 42 -5.72 20.00 6.13
C TRP A 42 -4.87 21.01 5.34
N LEU A 43 -4.03 21.79 6.02
CA LEU A 43 -3.13 22.73 5.37
C LEU A 43 -2.11 22.02 4.47
N MET A 44 -1.52 20.92 4.95
CA MET A 44 -0.55 20.14 4.16
C MET A 44 -1.20 19.57 2.90
N ASP A 45 -2.39 18.98 2.99
CA ASP A 45 -3.13 18.48 1.82
C ASP A 45 -3.42 19.58 0.79
N LYS A 46 -3.82 20.78 1.25
CA LYS A 46 -4.05 21.92 0.36
C LYS A 46 -2.76 22.44 -0.27
N LEU A 47 -1.68 22.48 0.49
CA LEU A 47 -0.38 22.90 0.00
C LEU A 47 0.15 21.95 -1.08
N GLU A 48 0.13 20.64 -0.83
CA GLU A 48 0.55 19.62 -1.79
C GLU A 48 -0.27 19.69 -3.08
N HIS A 49 -1.59 19.89 -2.96
CA HIS A 49 -2.47 20.07 -4.11
C HIS A 49 -2.07 21.28 -4.98
N GLU A 50 -1.79 22.43 -4.38
CA GLU A 50 -1.40 23.63 -5.13
C GLU A 50 0.03 23.55 -5.68
N ILE A 51 0.97 22.91 -4.97
CA ILE A 51 2.34 22.68 -5.47
C ILE A 51 2.32 21.80 -6.73
N TYR A 52 1.54 20.71 -6.69
CA TYR A 52 1.44 19.74 -7.78
C TYR A 52 0.16 19.91 -8.60
N LYS A 53 -0.27 21.16 -8.76
CA LYS A 53 -1.48 21.50 -9.51
C LYS A 53 -1.46 20.86 -10.90
N ASP A 54 -2.61 20.34 -11.30
CA ASP A 54 -2.85 19.62 -12.57
C ASP A 54 -1.99 18.36 -12.77
N GLN A 55 -1.28 17.88 -11.74
CA GLN A 55 -0.48 16.66 -11.77
C GLN A 55 -1.10 15.56 -10.90
N PRO A 56 -0.92 14.27 -11.23
CA PRO A 56 -1.42 13.17 -10.42
C PRO A 56 -0.91 13.17 -8.97
N LEU A 57 0.27 13.75 -8.72
CA LEU A 57 0.88 13.81 -7.39
C LEU A 57 0.15 14.79 -6.45
N GLY A 58 -0.58 15.78 -6.98
CA GLY A 58 -1.39 16.70 -6.17
C GLY A 58 -2.77 16.19 -5.82
N ARG A 59 -3.06 14.90 -6.06
CA ARG A 59 -4.36 14.30 -5.74
C ARG A 59 -4.36 13.85 -4.28
N MET A 60 -5.38 14.26 -3.54
CA MET A 60 -5.61 13.80 -2.17
C MET A 60 -5.80 12.28 -2.13
N ILE A 61 -5.20 11.63 -1.13
CA ILE A 61 -5.25 10.17 -0.97
C ILE A 61 -6.68 9.69 -0.74
N LEU A 62 -7.44 10.35 0.14
CA LEU A 62 -8.85 10.05 0.39
C LEU A 62 -9.79 10.56 -0.72
N GLY A 63 -9.27 11.37 -1.65
CA GLY A 63 -10.06 12.06 -2.66
C GLY A 63 -10.91 13.20 -2.08
N THR A 64 -12.00 13.53 -2.78
CA THR A 64 -13.02 14.49 -2.33
C THR A 64 -14.33 13.77 -2.00
N PRO A 65 -15.22 14.37 -1.18
CA PRO A 65 -16.55 13.81 -0.93
C PRO A 65 -17.31 13.45 -2.22
N ASP A 66 -17.21 14.28 -3.25
CA ASP A 66 -17.84 14.02 -4.55
C ASP A 66 -17.25 12.78 -5.24
N SER A 67 -15.92 12.64 -5.24
CA SER A 67 -15.26 11.47 -5.83
C SER A 67 -15.60 10.18 -5.08
N VAL A 68 -15.64 10.20 -3.74
CA VAL A 68 -15.98 9.04 -2.91
C VAL A 68 -17.41 8.59 -3.17
N ASN A 69 -18.35 9.53 -3.30
CA ASN A 69 -19.74 9.22 -3.58
C ASN A 69 -19.93 8.57 -4.97
N GLN A 70 -19.11 8.95 -5.96
CA GLN A 70 -19.17 8.42 -7.33
C GLN A 70 -18.55 7.03 -7.50
N ILE A 71 -17.69 6.57 -6.59
CA ILE A 71 -17.05 5.24 -6.70
C ILE A 71 -18.12 4.15 -6.62
N ASP A 72 -18.30 3.34 -7.65
CA ASP A 72 -19.15 2.16 -7.60
C ASP A 72 -18.33 0.86 -7.62
N ARG A 73 -19.01 -0.27 -7.51
CA ARG A 73 -18.38 -1.58 -7.56
C ARG A 73 -17.56 -1.79 -8.83
N ASP A 74 -18.08 -1.37 -9.97
CA ASP A 74 -17.40 -1.55 -11.26
C ASP A 74 -16.11 -0.72 -11.32
N THR A 75 -16.13 0.51 -10.79
CA THR A 75 -14.93 1.34 -10.62
C THR A 75 -13.85 0.62 -9.81
N LEU A 76 -14.22 -0.01 -8.69
CA LEU A 76 -13.27 -0.75 -7.84
C LEU A 76 -12.74 -2.02 -8.52
N VAL A 77 -13.61 -2.77 -9.18
CA VAL A 77 -13.23 -3.98 -9.94
C VAL A 77 -12.27 -3.62 -11.06
N ASP A 78 -12.53 -2.55 -11.81
CA ASP A 78 -11.67 -2.11 -12.90
C ASP A 78 -10.34 -1.56 -12.39
N PHE A 79 -10.35 -0.82 -11.28
CA PHE A 79 -9.12 -0.40 -10.60
C PHE A 79 -8.28 -1.59 -10.16
N HIS A 80 -8.90 -2.58 -9.50
CA HIS A 80 -8.23 -3.80 -9.05
C HIS A 80 -7.62 -4.55 -10.23
N LYS A 81 -8.39 -4.83 -11.28
CA LYS A 81 -7.89 -5.47 -12.51
C LYS A 81 -6.75 -4.69 -13.15
N LYS A 82 -6.77 -3.36 -13.12
CA LYS A 82 -5.74 -2.55 -13.77
C LYS A 82 -4.42 -2.51 -12.99
N TYR A 83 -4.49 -2.44 -11.66
CA TYR A 83 -3.33 -2.13 -10.83
C TYR A 83 -2.80 -3.33 -10.01
N TYR A 84 -3.66 -4.28 -9.62
CA TYR A 84 -3.30 -5.45 -8.81
C TYR A 84 -2.86 -6.62 -9.70
N GLN A 85 -1.91 -6.35 -10.60
CA GLN A 85 -1.34 -7.33 -11.52
C GLN A 85 -0.03 -7.88 -10.98
N SER A 86 0.23 -9.18 -11.19
CA SER A 86 1.43 -9.85 -10.65
C SER A 86 2.75 -9.23 -11.12
N ASN A 87 2.79 -8.60 -12.30
CA ASN A 87 3.96 -7.85 -12.80
C ASN A 87 4.12 -6.45 -12.18
N ARG A 88 3.21 -6.02 -11.30
CA ARG A 88 3.22 -4.74 -10.57
C ARG A 88 3.27 -4.93 -9.05
N LEU A 89 3.41 -6.18 -8.59
CA LEU A 89 3.44 -6.53 -7.17
C LEU A 89 4.84 -6.98 -6.76
N ILE A 90 5.27 -6.54 -5.58
CA ILE A 90 6.51 -6.99 -4.95
C ILE A 90 6.13 -7.62 -3.61
N VAL A 91 6.63 -8.84 -3.37
CA VAL A 91 6.48 -9.52 -2.07
C VAL A 91 7.85 -9.61 -1.41
N SER A 92 7.94 -9.05 -0.20
CA SER A 92 9.14 -9.11 0.64
C SER A 92 8.86 -9.95 1.88
N VAL A 93 9.80 -10.85 2.19
CA VAL A 93 9.73 -11.72 3.37
C VAL A 93 11.05 -11.58 4.12
N ALA A 94 10.98 -11.28 5.42
CA ALA A 94 12.13 -11.16 6.29
C ALA A 94 11.93 -12.00 7.56
N GLY A 95 13.03 -12.45 8.16
CA GLY A 95 13.02 -13.33 9.32
C GLY A 95 13.07 -14.82 8.97
N ALA A 96 12.61 -15.67 9.89
CA ALA A 96 12.61 -17.12 9.69
C ALA A 96 11.45 -17.55 8.79
N TYR A 97 11.75 -18.02 7.59
CA TYR A 97 10.78 -18.60 6.67
C TYR A 97 11.22 -19.99 6.21
N SER A 98 10.26 -20.83 5.82
CA SER A 98 10.51 -22.18 5.31
C SER A 98 10.55 -22.20 3.78
N GLU A 99 11.23 -23.18 3.18
CA GLU A 99 11.16 -23.41 1.73
C GLU A 99 9.72 -23.64 1.24
N SER A 100 8.90 -24.33 2.03
CA SER A 100 7.47 -24.51 1.72
C SER A 100 6.69 -23.19 1.62
N MET A 101 7.11 -22.15 2.34
CA MET A 101 6.50 -20.82 2.26
C MET A 101 6.85 -20.16 0.92
N LYS A 102 8.11 -20.24 0.51
CA LYS A 102 8.59 -19.76 -0.78
C LYS A 102 7.87 -20.44 -1.94
N GLU A 103 7.72 -21.77 -1.89
CA GLU A 103 6.95 -22.53 -2.89
C GLU A 103 5.48 -22.06 -2.97
N THR A 104 4.85 -21.80 -1.82
CA THR A 104 3.47 -21.30 -1.76
C THR A 104 3.36 -19.93 -2.44
N LEU A 105 4.27 -19.02 -2.14
CA LEU A 105 4.32 -17.68 -2.74
C LEU A 105 4.49 -17.76 -4.26
N LEU A 106 5.45 -18.55 -4.74
CA LEU A 106 5.68 -18.74 -6.17
C LEU A 106 4.45 -19.33 -6.87
N LYS A 107 3.84 -20.35 -6.27
CA LYS A 107 2.64 -20.97 -6.85
C LYS A 107 1.47 -20.00 -6.95
N GLN A 108 1.23 -19.20 -5.91
CA GLN A 108 0.05 -18.34 -5.88
C GLN A 108 0.21 -17.03 -6.67
N LEU A 109 1.44 -16.55 -6.86
CA LEU A 109 1.71 -15.27 -7.52
C LEU A 109 2.20 -15.41 -8.96
N SER A 110 2.61 -16.62 -9.38
CA SER A 110 3.22 -16.79 -10.70
C SER A 110 2.28 -16.45 -11.85
N ASP A 111 0.96 -16.68 -11.76
CA ASP A 111 0.00 -16.42 -12.85
C ASP A 111 0.51 -16.85 -14.27
N GLY A 112 1.34 -17.90 -14.34
CA GLY A 112 1.96 -18.39 -15.58
C GLY A 112 3.22 -17.62 -16.05
N VAL A 113 3.69 -16.64 -15.28
CA VAL A 113 4.91 -15.85 -15.48
C VAL A 113 6.00 -16.35 -14.53
N GLU A 114 7.23 -16.43 -15.05
CA GLU A 114 8.40 -16.74 -14.26
C GLU A 114 8.73 -15.53 -13.36
N ILE A 115 8.63 -15.70 -12.03
CA ILE A 115 8.93 -14.64 -11.07
C ILE A 115 10.43 -14.68 -10.77
N PRO A 116 11.19 -13.60 -11.09
CA PRO A 116 12.58 -13.53 -10.70
C PRO A 116 12.68 -13.47 -9.17
N LEU A 117 13.27 -14.50 -8.58
CA LEU A 117 13.62 -14.51 -7.16
C LEU A 117 14.90 -13.71 -6.96
N ASN A 118 14.78 -12.49 -6.44
CA ASN A 118 15.96 -11.71 -6.07
C ASN A 118 16.47 -12.15 -4.69
N GLN A 119 17.45 -13.04 -4.66
CA GLN A 119 18.19 -13.39 -3.44
C GLN A 119 19.41 -12.48 -3.32
N GLN A 120 19.20 -11.20 -2.97
CA GLN A 120 20.32 -10.39 -2.50
C GLN A 120 20.56 -10.69 -1.03
N GLU A 121 21.61 -11.47 -0.74
CA GLU A 121 22.25 -11.45 0.57
C GLU A 121 22.86 -10.05 0.75
N GLN A 122 22.14 -9.14 1.42
CA GLN A 122 22.74 -7.90 1.85
C GLN A 122 23.59 -8.18 3.10
N SER A 123 24.91 -8.25 2.92
CA SER A 123 25.84 -8.11 4.04
C SER A 123 25.72 -6.68 4.58
N MET A 124 25.01 -6.51 5.68
CA MET A 124 24.99 -5.25 6.42
C MET A 124 26.38 -5.04 7.06
N ASN A 125 27.25 -4.30 6.37
CA ASN A 125 28.50 -3.84 6.96
C ASN A 125 28.19 -2.70 7.93
N PHE A 126 28.00 -3.02 9.20
CA PHE A 126 27.98 -2.01 10.25
C PHE A 126 29.36 -1.38 10.34
N ILE A 127 29.48 -0.14 9.88
CA ILE A 127 30.63 0.71 10.24
C ILE A 127 30.32 1.26 11.64
N GLU A 128 30.84 0.62 12.70
CA GLU A 128 30.87 1.22 14.03
C GLU A 128 31.82 2.44 13.98
N LYS A 129 31.29 3.62 13.70
CA LYS A 129 32.02 4.87 13.91
C LYS A 129 31.79 5.34 15.35
N LYS A 130 32.60 4.85 16.28
CA LYS A 130 32.69 5.42 17.65
C LYS A 130 33.53 6.70 17.61
N GLU A 131 32.92 7.81 17.21
CA GLU A 131 33.47 9.14 17.53
C GLU A 131 32.76 9.65 18.79
N THR A 132 33.33 9.37 19.96
CA THR A 132 32.93 10.04 21.21
C THR A 132 33.54 11.42 21.24
N TYR A 133 32.69 12.45 21.13
CA TYR A 133 33.07 13.84 21.32
C TYR A 133 33.04 14.18 22.82
N TYR A 134 34.16 13.97 23.52
CA TYR A 134 34.39 14.66 24.79
C TYR A 134 35.11 15.97 24.48
N LYS A 135 34.41 17.09 24.68
CA LYS A 135 35.06 18.39 24.89
C LYS A 135 35.77 18.31 26.23
N ASN A 136 37.10 18.32 26.21
CA ASN A 136 37.86 18.65 27.40
C ASN A 136 37.64 20.15 27.65
N GLU A 137 36.93 20.48 28.73
CA GLU A 137 37.03 21.78 29.39
C GLU A 137 38.33 21.86 30.20
#